data_AF-A0A7J4KA11-F1
#
_entry.id   AF-A0A7J4KA11-F1
#
_cell.length_a   1.000
_cell.length_b   1.000
_cell.length_c   1.000
_cell.angle_alpha   90.00
_cell.angle_beta   90.00
_cell.angle_gamma   90.00
#
_symmetry.space_group_name_H-M   'P 1'
#
loop_
_entity.id
_entity.type
_entity.pdbx_description
1 polymer ?
#
loop_
_entity_poly.entity_id
_entity_poly.type
_entity_poly.pdbx_seq_one_letter_code
_entity_poly.pdbx_strand_id
1 'polypeptide(L)'
;FSMLAPPIHDIGSEVIASFHSGRMLTELELGAVSARLRAYGIPKLVVRPGNPDDVITLCSFTNHAKKPIITSIIGAKYRYTRAMLPLFGSAMAFAYAGTATAEGQFPIQEMKQVLTLLCV
;
A
#
# COMPACT_ATOMS: atom_id res chain seq x y z
N PHE A 1 -8.01 -16.11 1.58
CA PHE A 1 -7.87 -15.70 0.17
C PHE A 1 -6.97 -16.64 -0.62
N SER A 2 -5.90 -17.20 -0.05
CA SER A 2 -4.96 -18.08 -0.76
C SER A 2 -5.61 -19.25 -1.51
N MET A 3 -6.58 -19.93 -0.89
CA MET A 3 -7.33 -21.03 -1.53
C MET A 3 -8.30 -20.57 -2.64
N LEU A 4 -8.67 -19.29 -2.66
CA LEU A 4 -9.60 -18.72 -3.63
C LEU A 4 -8.88 -18.00 -4.78
N ALA A 5 -7.58 -17.73 -4.66
CA ALA A 5 -6.86 -17.01 -5.69
C ALA A 5 -6.82 -17.77 -7.04
N PRO A 6 -6.54 -19.08 -7.11
CA PRO A 6 -6.58 -19.82 -8.37
C PRO A 6 -7.93 -19.72 -9.11
N PRO A 7 -9.09 -20.04 -8.50
CA PRO A 7 -10.37 -19.96 -9.22
C PRO A 7 -10.77 -18.52 -9.59
N ILE A 8 -10.30 -17.49 -8.86
CA ILE A 8 -10.54 -16.08 -9.23
C ILE A 8 -9.70 -15.70 -10.47
N HIS A 9 -8.46 -16.19 -10.56
CA HIS A 9 -7.64 -15.99 -11.76
C HIS A 9 -8.23 -16.71 -12.98
N ASP A 10 -8.79 -17.92 -12.80
CA ASP A 10 -9.37 -18.70 -13.90
C ASP A 10 -10.56 -18.00 -14.57
N ILE A 11 -11.28 -17.13 -13.84
CA ILE A 11 -12.37 -16.30 -14.39
C ILE A 11 -11.88 -14.94 -14.93
N GLY A 12 -10.57 -14.74 -15.07
CA GLY A 12 -9.96 -13.55 -15.65
C GLY A 12 -9.94 -12.31 -14.74
N SER A 13 -10.17 -12.48 -13.44
CA SER A 13 -10.16 -11.37 -12.47
C SER A 13 -8.81 -11.23 -11.77
N GLU A 14 -8.42 -9.99 -11.47
CA GLU A 14 -7.18 -9.71 -10.75
C GLU A 14 -7.40 -9.71 -9.22
N VAL A 15 -6.46 -10.29 -8.47
CA VAL A 15 -6.52 -10.35 -7.00
C VAL A 15 -5.57 -9.31 -6.40
N ILE A 16 -6.07 -8.50 -5.46
CA ILE A 16 -5.22 -7.73 -4.55
C ILE A 16 -4.96 -8.58 -3.29
N ALA A 17 -3.79 -9.20 -3.23
CA ALA A 17 -3.38 -9.99 -2.08
C ALA A 17 -2.82 -9.05 -1.00
N SER A 18 -3.58 -8.83 0.07
CA SER A 18 -3.24 -7.82 1.09
C SER A 18 -2.73 -8.40 2.41
N PHE A 19 -1.79 -7.69 3.02
CA PHE A 19 -1.27 -7.94 4.37
C PHE A 19 -1.21 -6.64 5.17
N HIS A 20 -1.69 -6.68 6.41
CA HIS A 20 -1.69 -5.53 7.32
C HIS A 20 -0.87 -5.86 8.58
N SER A 21 0.14 -5.05 8.87
CA SER A 21 0.99 -5.17 10.06
C SER A 21 0.71 -4.03 11.03
N GLY A 22 0.55 -4.37 12.31
CA GLY A 22 0.40 -3.39 13.39
C GLY A 22 1.67 -2.60 13.72
N ARG A 23 2.81 -2.94 13.11
CA ARG A 23 4.13 -2.30 13.23
C ARG A 23 4.80 -2.14 11.87
N MET A 24 5.89 -1.39 11.82
CA MET A 24 6.81 -1.42 10.68
C MET A 24 7.50 -2.78 10.60
N LEU A 25 7.79 -3.20 9.37
CA LEU A 25 8.54 -4.42 9.05
C LEU A 25 9.95 -4.03 8.59
N THR A 26 10.93 -4.91 8.81
CA THR A 26 12.26 -4.75 8.21
C THR A 26 12.17 -4.90 6.69
N GLU A 27 13.18 -4.43 5.94
CA GLU A 27 13.22 -4.59 4.48
C GLU A 27 13.14 -6.07 4.06
N LEU A 28 13.81 -6.96 4.81
CA LEU A 28 13.76 -8.41 4.57
C LEU A 28 12.34 -8.97 4.79
N GLU A 29 11.67 -8.56 5.86
CA GLU A 29 10.28 -8.93 6.14
C GLU A 29 9.32 -8.42 5.06
N LEU A 30 9.48 -7.15 4.63
CA LEU A 30 8.70 -6.56 3.53
C LEU A 30 8.89 -7.34 2.22
N GLY A 31 10.12 -7.71 1.90
CA GLY A 31 10.46 -8.53 0.73
C GLY A 31 9.82 -9.91 0.78
N ALA A 32 9.95 -10.61 1.91
CA ALA A 32 9.37 -11.93 2.11
C ALA A 32 7.83 -11.92 2.01
N VAL A 33 7.17 -10.94 2.64
CA VAL A 33 5.72 -10.76 2.55
C VAL A 33 5.30 -10.44 1.12
N SER A 34 6.00 -9.53 0.44
CA SER A 34 5.72 -9.17 -0.95
C SER A 34 5.81 -10.39 -1.87
N ALA A 35 6.90 -11.18 -1.78
CA ALA A 35 7.09 -12.39 -2.57
C ALA A 35 5.97 -13.41 -2.32
N ARG A 36 5.58 -13.63 -1.06
CA ARG A 36 4.47 -14.52 -0.71
C ARG A 36 3.14 -14.05 -1.30
N LEU A 37 2.83 -12.76 -1.24
CA LEU A 37 1.58 -12.22 -1.78
C LEU A 37 1.52 -12.31 -3.30
N ARG A 38 2.65 -12.19 -4.00
CA ARG A 38 2.71 -12.33 -5.47
C ARG A 38 2.25 -13.68 -5.98
N ALA A 39 2.37 -14.74 -5.19
CA ALA A 39 1.84 -16.05 -5.55
C ALA A 39 0.30 -16.06 -5.69
N TYR A 40 -0.37 -15.02 -5.18
CA TYR A 40 -1.83 -14.93 -5.16
C TYR A 40 -2.39 -13.70 -5.88
N GLY A 41 -1.57 -12.74 -6.34
CA GLY A 41 -2.03 -11.52 -6.99
C GLY A 41 -1.12 -10.31 -6.79
N ILE A 42 -1.62 -9.09 -6.99
CA ILE A 42 -0.90 -7.84 -6.72
C ILE A 42 -0.66 -7.71 -5.21
N PRO A 43 0.59 -7.60 -4.74
CA PRO A 43 0.87 -7.42 -3.32
C PRO A 43 0.40 -6.07 -2.82
N LYS A 44 -0.39 -6.08 -1.75
CA LYS A 44 -0.74 -4.90 -0.97
C LYS A 44 -0.17 -5.02 0.44
N LEU A 45 0.85 -4.23 0.77
CA LEU A 45 1.44 -4.18 2.11
C LEU A 45 1.01 -2.90 2.82
N VAL A 46 0.43 -3.04 4.00
CA VAL A 46 0.03 -1.92 4.84
C VAL A 46 0.68 -2.07 6.21
N VAL A 47 1.49 -1.11 6.62
CA VAL A 47 2.29 -1.19 7.86
C VAL A 47 2.05 0.04 8.74
N ARG A 48 2.39 -0.01 10.02
CA ARG A 48 2.32 1.16 10.92
C ARG A 48 3.72 1.70 11.21
N PRO A 49 4.11 2.86 10.63
CA PRO A 49 5.35 3.52 11.00
C PRO A 49 5.30 4.01 12.45
N GLY A 50 6.37 3.80 13.22
CA GLY A 50 6.56 4.33 14.57
C GLY A 50 7.36 5.65 14.57
N ASN A 51 8.29 5.81 13.64
CA ASN A 51 9.19 6.96 13.53
C ASN A 51 9.33 7.42 12.05
N PRO A 52 10.00 8.56 11.78
CA PRO A 52 10.26 9.02 10.42
C PRO A 52 11.13 8.07 9.57
N ASP A 53 12.07 7.33 10.18
CA ASP A 53 12.93 6.38 9.45
C ASP A 53 12.12 5.20 8.88
N ASP A 54 11.06 4.78 9.57
CA ASP A 54 10.11 3.79 9.06
C ASP A 54 9.40 4.27 7.79
N VAL A 55 9.09 5.57 7.70
CA VAL A 55 8.50 6.17 6.49
C VAL A 55 9.50 6.10 5.34
N ILE A 56 10.76 6.46 5.59
CA ILE A 56 11.83 6.42 4.59
C ILE A 56 12.05 4.97 4.13
N THR A 57 12.08 4.02 5.06
CA THR A 57 12.22 2.58 4.78
C THR A 57 11.08 2.09 3.88
N LEU A 58 9.83 2.47 4.17
CA LEU A 58 8.70 2.07 3.34
C LEU A 58 8.76 2.70 1.93
N CYS A 59 9.14 3.97 1.81
CA CYS A 59 9.32 4.64 0.53
C CYS A 59 10.45 3.99 -0.29
N SER A 60 11.59 3.71 0.34
CA SER A 60 12.74 3.01 -0.27
C SER A 60 12.33 1.62 -0.75
N PHE A 61 11.68 0.81 0.10
CA PHE A 61 11.18 -0.49 -0.29
C PHE A 61 10.19 -0.39 -1.46
N THR A 62 9.25 0.56 -1.40
CA THR A 62 8.27 0.77 -2.47
C THR A 62 9.00 1.06 -3.79
N ASN A 63 9.98 1.96 -3.80
CA ASN A 63 10.75 2.33 -4.99
C ASN A 63 11.43 1.12 -5.66
N HIS A 64 12.08 0.27 -4.87
CA HIS A 64 12.90 -0.83 -5.39
C HIS A 64 12.13 -2.15 -5.59
N ALA A 65 10.92 -2.27 -5.04
CA ALA A 65 10.13 -3.48 -5.17
C ALA A 65 9.64 -3.72 -6.61
N LYS A 66 9.57 -4.99 -7.02
CA LYS A 66 8.96 -5.42 -8.29
C LYS A 66 7.55 -4.83 -8.44
N LYS A 67 7.25 -4.22 -9.58
CA LYS A 67 5.92 -3.67 -9.89
C LYS A 67 5.03 -4.72 -10.59
N PRO A 68 3.69 -4.62 -10.50
CA PRO A 68 2.94 -3.70 -9.62
C PRO A 68 3.10 -4.08 -8.15
N ILE A 69 2.97 -3.08 -7.28
CA ILE A 69 2.93 -3.22 -5.83
C ILE A 69 2.06 -2.10 -5.27
N ILE A 70 1.32 -2.39 -4.22
CA ILE A 70 0.55 -1.41 -3.47
C ILE A 70 1.16 -1.34 -2.08
N THR A 71 1.61 -0.16 -1.68
CA THR A 71 2.05 0.10 -0.30
C THR A 71 1.19 1.20 0.30
N SER A 72 0.95 1.09 1.60
CA SER A 72 0.24 2.11 2.36
C SER A 72 0.60 2.00 3.84
N ILE A 73 0.04 2.89 4.65
CA ILE A 73 0.26 2.90 6.09
C ILE A 73 -1.05 2.83 6.89
N ILE A 74 -0.93 2.50 8.18
CA ILE A 74 -1.98 2.64 9.19
C ILE A 74 -1.65 3.84 10.09
N GLY A 75 -2.68 4.61 10.48
CA GLY A 75 -2.58 5.69 11.47
C GLY A 75 -2.55 7.09 10.86
N ALA A 76 -2.88 8.11 11.68
CA ALA A 76 -2.92 9.51 11.26
C ALA A 76 -1.57 10.24 11.33
N LYS A 77 -0.69 9.86 12.26
CA LYS A 77 0.56 10.59 12.57
C LYS A 77 1.43 10.85 11.34
N TYR A 78 1.56 9.84 10.47
CA TYR A 78 2.37 9.91 9.25
C TYR A 78 1.51 9.86 7.98
N ARG A 79 0.24 10.31 8.04
CA ARG A 79 -0.72 10.16 6.93
C ARG A 79 -0.23 10.69 5.59
N TYR A 80 0.64 11.69 5.58
CA TYR A 80 1.26 12.24 4.37
C TYR A 80 1.95 11.16 3.51
N THR A 81 2.46 10.09 4.14
CA THR A 81 3.03 8.93 3.44
C THR A 81 2.04 8.29 2.46
N ARG A 82 0.73 8.30 2.74
CA ARG A 82 -0.29 7.76 1.82
C ARG A 82 -0.30 8.48 0.47
N ALA A 83 -0.04 9.78 0.46
CA ALA A 83 0.03 10.60 -0.75
C ALA A 83 1.42 10.57 -1.40
N MET A 84 2.48 10.31 -0.61
CA MET A 84 3.85 10.20 -1.13
C MET A 84 4.13 8.87 -1.83
N LEU A 85 3.60 7.75 -1.34
CA LEU A 85 3.94 6.41 -1.85
C LEU A 85 3.71 6.20 -3.37
N PRO A 86 2.70 6.82 -4.01
CA PRO A 86 2.58 6.82 -5.47
C PRO A 86 3.83 7.36 -6.20
N LEU A 87 4.52 8.38 -5.65
CA LEU A 87 5.76 8.92 -6.22
C LEU A 87 6.89 7.86 -6.27
N PHE A 88 6.85 6.89 -5.36
CA PHE A 88 7.80 5.78 -5.29
C PHE A 88 7.27 4.52 -6.02
N GLY A 89 6.16 4.66 -6.76
CA GLY A 89 5.57 3.62 -7.58
C GLY A 89 4.65 2.66 -6.84
N SER A 90 4.00 3.08 -5.76
CA SER A 90 2.80 2.38 -5.29
C SER A 90 1.70 2.54 -6.34
N ALA A 91 1.15 1.43 -6.84
CA ALA A 91 0.20 1.42 -7.96
C ALA A 91 -1.17 2.04 -7.60
N MET A 92 -1.49 2.15 -6.30
CA MET A 92 -2.77 2.68 -5.85
C MET A 92 -2.61 3.45 -4.53
N ALA A 93 -3.30 4.60 -4.44
CA ALA A 93 -3.58 5.29 -3.19
C ALA A 93 -5.04 5.07 -2.78
N PHE A 94 -5.30 4.95 -1.46
CA PHE A 94 -6.65 4.75 -0.92
C PHE A 94 -7.11 6.01 -0.19
N ALA A 95 -8.31 6.48 -0.55
CA ALA A 95 -9.01 7.61 0.05
C ALA A 95 -10.46 7.21 0.34
N TYR A 96 -11.21 8.04 1.06
CA TYR A 96 -12.61 7.77 1.39
C TYR A 96 -13.58 8.75 0.72
N ALA A 97 -14.79 8.27 0.48
CA ALA A 97 -15.96 9.09 0.17
C ALA A 97 -16.97 8.95 1.32
N GLY A 98 -17.56 10.05 1.77
CA GLY A 98 -18.46 10.05 2.93
C GLY A 98 -17.72 9.88 4.25
N THR A 99 -17.84 8.72 4.89
CA THR A 99 -17.23 8.45 6.20
C THR A 99 -15.88 7.76 6.05
N ALA A 100 -14.87 8.21 6.79
CA ALA A 100 -13.55 7.58 6.81
C ALA A 100 -13.64 6.13 7.33
N THR A 101 -12.99 5.20 6.63
CA THR A 101 -12.99 3.78 7.00
C THR A 101 -11.74 3.36 7.76
N ALA A 102 -10.69 4.20 7.74
CA ALA A 102 -9.48 4.01 8.51
C ALA A 102 -8.85 5.34 8.94
N GLU A 103 -8.19 5.33 10.10
CA GLU A 103 -7.48 6.47 10.64
C GLU A 103 -6.41 6.99 9.65
N GLY A 104 -6.38 8.31 9.45
CA GLY A 104 -5.42 8.98 8.58
C GLY A 104 -5.71 8.89 7.08
N GLN A 105 -6.85 8.37 6.63
CA GLN A 105 -7.26 8.49 5.23
C GLN A 105 -7.57 9.95 4.86
N PHE A 106 -7.31 10.31 3.61
CA PHE A 106 -7.75 11.58 3.04
C PHE A 106 -9.16 11.41 2.44
N PRO A 107 -10.00 12.46 2.47
CA PRO A 107 -11.13 12.57 1.56
C PRO A 107 -10.68 12.41 0.11
N ILE A 108 -11.52 11.81 -0.72
CA ILE A 108 -11.20 11.55 -2.14
C ILE A 108 -10.85 12.83 -2.91
N GLN A 109 -11.52 13.95 -2.60
CA GLN A 109 -11.26 15.23 -3.27
C GLN A 109 -9.87 15.78 -2.92
N GLU A 110 -9.48 15.72 -1.64
CA GLU A 110 -8.15 16.16 -1.19
C GLU A 110 -7.04 15.28 -1.78
N MET A 111 -7.21 13.95 -1.74
CA MET A 111 -6.23 13.04 -2.33
C MET A 111 -6.06 13.31 -3.82
N LYS A 112 -7.17 13.50 -4.56
CA LYS A 112 -7.12 13.81 -5.99
C LYS A 112 -6.37 15.12 -6.27
N GLN A 113 -6.63 16.16 -5.47
CA GLN A 113 -5.91 17.43 -5.58
C GLN A 113 -4.41 17.26 -5.35
N VAL A 114 -4.01 16.56 -4.29
CA VAL A 114 -2.60 16.32 -3.96
C VAL A 114 -1.90 15.53 -5.08
N LEU A 115 -2.49 14.44 -5.55
CA LEU A 115 -1.90 13.64 -6.63
C LEU A 115 -1.78 14.44 -7.93
N THR A 116 -2.79 15.25 -8.26
CA THR A 116 -2.74 16.17 -9.41
C THR A 116 -1.60 17.18 -9.29
N LEU A 117 -1.40 17.77 -8.10
CA LEU A 117 -0.30 18.72 -7.86
C LEU A 117 1.09 18.08 -7.92
N LEU A 118 1.18 16.80 -7.56
CA LEU A 118 2.41 16.02 -7.60
C LEU A 118 2.67 15.38 -8.97
N CYS A 119 1.78 15.57 -9.96
CA CYS A 119 1.83 14.95 -11.28
C CYS A 119 1.89 13.41 -11.24
N VAL A 120 1.15 12.79 -10.32
CA VAL A 120 1.04 11.33 -10.14
C VAL A 120 -0.40 10.85 -10.26
#